data_AF-A0A094A280-F1
#
_entry.id   AF-A0A094A280-F1
#
_cell.length_a   1.000
_cell.length_b   1.000
_cell.length_c   1.000
_cell.angle_alpha   90.00
_cell.angle_beta   90.00
_cell.angle_gamma   90.00
#
_symmetry.space_group_name_H-M   'P 1'
#
loop_
_entity.id
_entity.type
_entity.pdbx_description
1 polymer ?
#
loop_
_entity_poly.entity_id
_entity_poly.type
_entity_poly.pdbx_seq_one_letter_code
_entity_poly.pdbx_strand_id
1 'polypeptide(L)'
;MAISKSLKGVTVSIIINGSTPKEYEAPMDETKHDHPNKTVLRYIEAISGTNYSILIEVSPGYKLKSSLKFVVQIDGWTLPTSPLFLRTGQNSPWNRRIDGNEHVDKNGRKWNKPFKFSALNIVDVHDKDRIKRDASASKHIGEIRVTVTRRQAKAEVQYRSWGMDRNANLEIAEKAVKGQTLSHGTELGEAVRSREQTRFFNSTAQRGSHDPPAVFIFRYRSREALEAEHIIARAPSPDILHGLSDQEIRRMARERLSGNQLGEANIKKEGAADTGTWRKFTNDDETLTIDLTGNEPVEKREPKAPKMTIDLRNTGEFDNVDTVNQRGYLFPGDENEDGNGDDHSFFF
;
A
#
# COMPACT_ATOMS: atom_id res chain seq x y z
N MET A 1 14.11 -7.57 11.08
CA MET A 1 13.12 -7.04 12.05
C MET A 1 13.04 -5.54 11.87
N ALA A 2 11.86 -5.01 11.56
CA ALA A 2 11.65 -3.59 11.39
C ALA A 2 11.34 -2.93 12.74
N ILE A 3 12.10 -1.90 13.10
CA ILE A 3 11.96 -1.15 14.36
C ILE A 3 11.69 0.32 14.02
N SER A 4 10.64 0.88 14.61
CA SER A 4 10.33 2.31 14.44
C SER A 4 11.17 3.17 15.38
N LYS A 5 11.81 4.22 14.82
CA LYS A 5 12.52 5.24 15.61
C LYS A 5 11.54 6.14 16.38
N SER A 6 10.35 6.39 15.83
CA SER A 6 9.32 7.24 16.43
C SER A 6 8.52 6.53 17.52
N LEU A 7 8.39 5.20 17.45
CA LEU A 7 7.63 4.39 18.40
C LEU A 7 8.51 3.31 19.04
N LYS A 8 9.14 3.65 20.17
CA LYS A 8 9.97 2.71 20.93
C LYS A 8 9.16 1.57 21.53
N GLY A 9 9.74 0.38 21.49
CA GLY A 9 9.14 -0.83 22.08
C GLY A 9 8.08 -1.50 21.20
N VAL A 10 8.01 -1.15 19.91
CA VAL A 10 7.15 -1.83 18.93
C VAL A 10 7.98 -2.31 17.76
N THR A 11 7.85 -3.58 17.44
CA THR A 11 8.53 -4.22 16.31
C THR A 11 7.52 -4.97 15.45
N VAL A 12 7.78 -4.98 14.16
CA VAL A 12 7.03 -5.79 13.19
C VAL A 12 8.05 -6.58 12.37
N SER A 13 7.80 -7.86 12.19
CA SER A 13 8.62 -8.77 11.41
C SER A 13 7.74 -9.60 10.50
N ILE A 14 8.21 -9.87 9.28
CA ILE A 14 7.61 -10.89 8.43
C ILE A 14 8.33 -12.19 8.71
N ILE A 15 7.60 -13.30 8.82
CA ILE A 15 8.13 -14.63 9.10
C ILE A 15 7.76 -15.52 7.91
N ILE A 16 8.76 -16.02 7.18
CA ILE A 16 8.61 -16.89 6.02
C ILE A 16 9.11 -18.27 6.40
N ASN A 17 8.30 -19.33 6.22
CA ASN A 17 8.64 -20.70 6.65
C ASN A 17 9.16 -20.81 8.10
N GLY A 18 8.61 -20.00 9.02
CA GLY A 18 8.98 -20.01 10.43
C GLY A 18 10.26 -19.25 10.79
N SER A 19 10.96 -18.65 9.82
CA SER A 19 12.17 -17.84 10.05
C SER A 19 11.96 -16.38 9.64
N THR A 20 12.70 -15.46 10.27
CA THR A 20 12.72 -14.05 9.84
C THR A 20 13.63 -13.94 8.61
N PRO A 21 13.13 -13.49 7.44
CA PRO A 21 13.94 -13.35 6.25
C PRO A 21 14.94 -12.20 6.40
N LYS A 22 15.93 -12.17 5.52
CA LYS A 22 16.80 -11.01 5.41
C LYS A 22 15.98 -9.82 4.90
N GLU A 23 16.03 -8.72 5.65
CA GLU A 23 15.42 -7.46 5.27
C GLU A 23 16.47 -6.53 4.67
N TYR A 24 16.11 -5.88 3.56
CA TYR A 24 16.97 -4.94 2.84
C TYR A 24 16.43 -3.52 2.99
N GLU A 25 17.33 -2.55 3.06
CA GLU A 25 17.00 -1.12 2.98
C GLU A 25 17.22 -0.65 1.55
N ALA A 26 16.33 0.22 1.05
CA ALA A 26 16.58 0.91 -0.22
C ALA A 26 17.51 2.11 0.05
N PRO A 27 18.65 2.22 -0.65
CA PRO A 27 19.55 3.38 -0.53
C PRO A 27 18.87 4.71 -0.92
N MET A 28 17.90 4.65 -1.82
CA MET A 28 17.06 5.77 -2.24
C MET A 28 15.63 5.25 -2.43
N ASP A 29 14.75 5.59 -1.48
CA ASP A 29 13.31 5.41 -1.67
C ASP A 29 12.71 6.75 -2.12
N GLU A 30 12.42 6.86 -3.41
CA GLU A 30 11.79 8.04 -4.00
C GLU A 30 10.28 8.08 -3.77
N THR A 31 9.71 7.07 -3.12
CA THR A 31 8.28 7.03 -2.82
C THR A 31 7.94 8.14 -1.83
N LYS A 32 7.01 9.02 -2.22
CA LYS A 32 6.41 9.97 -1.28
C LYS A 32 5.52 9.21 -0.29
N HIS A 33 5.96 9.13 0.95
CA HIS A 33 5.16 8.60 2.06
C HIS A 33 4.41 9.72 2.76
N ASP A 34 3.21 9.44 3.25
CA ASP A 34 2.42 10.42 4.03
C ASP A 34 3.11 10.81 5.35
N HIS A 35 3.91 9.89 5.92
CA HIS A 35 4.57 10.06 7.21
C HIS A 35 6.03 9.61 7.17
N PRO A 36 6.91 10.24 6.37
CA PRO A 36 8.26 9.72 6.08
C PRO A 36 9.11 9.50 7.33
N ASN A 37 8.99 10.39 8.33
CA ASN A 37 9.74 10.29 9.60
C ASN A 37 9.22 9.20 10.56
N LYS A 38 8.07 8.59 10.27
CA LYS A 38 7.43 7.54 11.07
C LYS A 38 7.31 6.22 10.31
N THR A 39 7.61 6.24 9.01
CA THR A 39 7.58 5.09 8.12
C THR A 39 8.90 4.35 8.18
N VAL A 40 8.82 3.03 8.32
CA VAL A 40 9.95 2.12 8.15
C VAL A 40 9.67 1.27 6.92
N LEU A 41 10.40 1.51 5.84
CA LEU A 41 10.34 0.68 4.63
C LEU A 41 11.45 -0.38 4.67
N ARG A 42 11.07 -1.62 4.38
CA ARG A 42 11.99 -2.74 4.17
C ARG A 42 11.59 -3.50 2.91
N TYR A 43 12.59 -4.08 2.26
CA TYR A 43 12.39 -5.04 1.19
C TYR A 43 12.67 -6.45 1.69
N ILE A 44 11.88 -7.42 1.23
CA ILE A 44 12.07 -8.83 1.54
C ILE A 44 11.96 -9.66 0.27
N GLU A 45 12.64 -10.79 0.26
CA GLU A 45 12.54 -11.78 -0.81
C GLU A 45 11.24 -12.59 -0.64
N ALA A 46 10.45 -12.67 -1.71
CA ALA A 46 9.26 -13.51 -1.82
C ALA A 46 9.57 -14.72 -2.71
N ILE A 47 9.22 -15.89 -2.20
CA ILE A 47 9.35 -17.17 -2.91
C ILE A 47 7.94 -17.72 -3.14
N SER A 48 7.57 -17.92 -4.40
CA SER A 48 6.26 -18.47 -4.77
C SER A 48 5.95 -19.78 -4.05
N GLY A 49 4.71 -19.91 -3.58
CA GLY A 49 4.22 -21.08 -2.86
C GLY A 49 4.59 -21.11 -1.36
N THR A 50 5.39 -20.17 -0.87
CA THR A 50 5.77 -20.15 0.56
C THR A 50 4.76 -19.41 1.42
N ASN A 51 4.43 -20.01 2.56
CA ASN A 51 3.56 -19.38 3.54
C ASN A 51 4.35 -18.35 4.36
N TYR A 52 3.69 -17.25 4.67
CA TYR A 52 4.26 -16.21 5.53
C TYR A 52 3.28 -15.78 6.61
N SER A 53 3.82 -15.11 7.61
CA SER A 53 3.03 -14.53 8.70
C SER A 53 3.64 -13.21 9.16
N ILE A 54 2.81 -12.36 9.73
CA ILE A 54 3.18 -11.06 10.27
C ILE A 54 3.27 -11.21 11.79
N LEU A 55 4.46 -11.04 12.35
CA LEU A 55 4.70 -11.03 13.79
C LEU A 55 4.77 -9.58 14.27
N ILE A 56 3.91 -9.24 15.21
CA ILE A 56 3.87 -7.94 15.88
C ILE A 56 4.26 -8.15 17.32
N GLU A 57 5.20 -7.35 17.82
CA GLU A 57 5.63 -7.42 19.21
C GLU A 57 5.62 -6.03 19.84
N VAL A 58 5.15 -5.98 21.07
CA VAL A 58 5.18 -4.80 21.93
C VAL A 58 5.94 -5.18 23.19
N SER A 59 7.10 -4.57 23.35
CA SER A 59 7.98 -4.85 24.48
C SER A 59 7.50 -4.14 25.75
N PRO A 60 7.89 -4.62 26.94
CA PRO A 60 7.66 -3.92 28.21
C PRO A 60 8.22 -2.48 28.21
N GLY A 61 9.21 -2.21 27.36
CA GLY A 61 9.80 -0.89 27.18
C GLY A 61 8.89 0.14 26.49
N TYR A 62 7.70 -0.25 26.01
CA TYR A 62 6.70 0.67 25.51
C TYR A 62 6.10 1.51 26.66
N LYS A 63 6.31 2.83 26.61
CA LYS A 63 6.02 3.76 27.73
C LYS A 63 4.73 4.56 27.59
N LEU A 64 4.07 4.55 26.42
CA LEU A 64 2.86 5.36 26.24
C LEU A 64 1.67 4.72 26.97
N LYS A 65 0.80 5.57 27.54
CA LYS A 65 -0.40 5.15 28.26
C LYS A 65 -1.56 4.71 27.35
N SER A 66 -1.34 4.60 26.05
CA SER A 66 -2.35 4.22 25.06
C SER A 66 -2.24 2.76 24.66
N SER A 67 -3.38 2.13 24.40
CA SER A 67 -3.44 0.86 23.66
C SER A 67 -3.08 1.09 22.19
N LEU A 68 -2.62 0.05 21.49
CA LEU A 68 -2.21 0.14 20.09
C LEU A 68 -3.04 -0.79 19.21
N LYS A 69 -3.63 -0.24 18.15
CA LYS A 69 -4.29 -1.01 17.10
C LYS A 69 -3.39 -1.07 15.87
N PHE A 70 -3.22 -2.28 15.33
CA PHE A 70 -2.39 -2.56 14.17
C PHE A 70 -3.27 -2.84 12.97
N VAL A 71 -3.42 -1.85 12.09
CA VAL A 71 -4.19 -2.00 10.85
C VAL A 71 -3.25 -2.59 9.80
N VAL A 72 -3.57 -3.78 9.32
CA VAL A 72 -2.76 -4.52 8.35
C VAL A 72 -3.43 -4.46 6.99
N GLN A 73 -2.64 -4.06 6.00
CA GLN A 73 -3.01 -4.05 4.59
C GLN A 73 -2.01 -4.92 3.83
N ILE A 74 -2.50 -5.76 2.93
CA ILE A 74 -1.72 -6.64 2.08
C ILE A 74 -2.22 -6.39 0.66
N ASP A 75 -1.35 -6.15 -0.32
CA ASP A 75 -1.75 -5.90 -1.72
C ASP A 75 -2.86 -4.84 -1.88
N GLY A 76 -2.88 -3.85 -1.00
CA GLY A 76 -3.89 -2.77 -0.98
C GLY A 76 -5.23 -3.11 -0.31
N TRP A 77 -5.49 -4.36 0.08
CA TRP A 77 -6.68 -4.72 0.84
C TRP A 77 -6.40 -4.81 2.34
N THR A 78 -7.36 -4.36 3.15
CA THR A 78 -7.22 -4.31 4.62
C THR A 78 -7.81 -5.57 5.26
N LEU A 79 -7.10 -6.16 6.23
CA LEU A 79 -7.64 -7.27 7.01
C LEU A 79 -8.89 -6.84 7.80
N PRO A 80 -9.93 -7.70 7.88
CA PRO A 80 -11.16 -7.38 8.59
C PRO A 80 -10.92 -7.23 10.10
N THR A 81 -9.96 -8.00 10.63
CA THR A 81 -9.56 -7.97 12.02
C THR A 81 -8.19 -7.32 12.15
N SER A 82 -8.04 -6.45 13.16
CA SER A 82 -6.79 -5.76 13.46
C SER A 82 -6.38 -6.12 14.88
N PRO A 83 -5.14 -6.59 15.11
CA PRO A 83 -4.66 -6.81 16.46
C PRO A 83 -4.75 -5.55 17.32
N LEU A 84 -5.11 -5.75 18.58
CA LEU A 84 -5.17 -4.71 19.59
C LEU A 84 -4.28 -5.11 20.78
N PHE A 85 -3.19 -4.38 20.97
CA PHE A 85 -2.42 -4.42 22.21
C PHE A 85 -3.14 -3.59 23.26
N LEU A 86 -3.57 -4.24 24.34
CA LEU A 86 -4.17 -3.58 25.50
C LEU A 86 -3.09 -3.14 26.46
N ARG A 87 -3.08 -1.84 26.80
CA ARG A 87 -2.28 -1.36 27.93
C ARG A 87 -3.02 -1.70 29.22
N THR A 88 -2.92 -2.95 29.67
CA THR A 88 -3.20 -3.34 31.04
C THR A 88 -1.98 -2.97 31.88
N GLY A 89 -2.11 -2.63 33.16
CA GLY A 89 -0.97 -2.19 34.00
C GLY A 89 0.18 -3.21 34.17
N GLN A 90 0.11 -4.36 33.49
CA GLN A 90 1.11 -5.40 33.48
C GLN A 90 2.26 -5.07 32.53
N ASN A 91 3.48 -5.40 32.94
CA ASN A 91 4.70 -5.10 32.20
C ASN A 91 5.24 -6.32 31.43
N SER A 92 4.33 -7.13 30.88
CA SER A 92 4.70 -8.33 30.13
C SER A 92 4.87 -8.02 28.64
N PRO A 93 5.81 -8.70 27.94
CA PRO A 93 5.89 -8.60 26.49
C PRO A 93 4.59 -9.12 25.88
N TRP A 94 4.09 -8.41 24.87
CA TRP A 94 2.94 -8.83 24.10
C TRP A 94 3.40 -9.15 22.69
N ASN A 95 2.96 -10.27 22.14
CA ASN A 95 3.14 -10.58 20.74
C ASN A 95 1.82 -11.06 20.12
N ARG A 96 1.70 -10.85 18.82
CA ARG A 96 0.61 -11.38 18.01
C ARG A 96 1.18 -11.81 16.67
N ARG A 97 0.97 -13.08 16.33
CA ARG A 97 1.20 -13.60 15.00
C ARG A 97 -0.10 -13.56 14.19
N ILE A 98 0.00 -13.11 12.96
CA ILE A 98 -1.08 -13.13 11.97
C ILE A 98 -0.56 -13.96 10.79
N ASP A 99 -1.07 -15.18 10.65
CA ASP A 99 -0.62 -16.15 9.64
C ASP A 99 -1.64 -16.34 8.51
N GLY A 100 -2.79 -15.68 8.58
CA GLY A 100 -3.80 -15.74 7.54
C GLY A 100 -4.97 -14.78 7.75
N ASN A 101 -5.93 -14.88 6.83
CA ASN A 101 -7.18 -14.15 6.90
C ASN A 101 -8.19 -14.93 7.76
N GLU A 102 -8.39 -14.46 8.99
CA GLU A 102 -9.36 -15.03 9.92
C GLU A 102 -10.80 -14.68 9.52
N HIS A 103 -11.67 -15.68 9.44
CA HIS A 103 -13.10 -15.49 9.32
C HIS A 103 -13.87 -16.38 10.29
N VAL A 104 -15.05 -15.93 10.69
CA VAL A 104 -15.95 -16.66 11.58
C VAL A 104 -17.20 -17.03 10.81
N ASP A 105 -17.53 -18.32 10.75
CA ASP A 105 -18.73 -18.79 10.09
C ASP A 105 -20.00 -18.49 10.90
N LYS A 106 -21.17 -18.73 10.29
CA LYS A 106 -22.48 -18.56 10.92
C LYS A 106 -22.69 -19.38 12.19
N ASN A 107 -21.91 -20.44 12.37
CA ASN A 107 -21.96 -21.34 13.54
C ASN A 107 -20.93 -20.92 14.60
N GLY A 108 -20.26 -19.77 14.45
CA GLY A 108 -19.24 -19.28 15.36
C GLY A 108 -17.89 -20.00 15.24
N ARG A 109 -17.70 -20.87 14.24
CA ARG A 109 -16.43 -21.57 14.03
C ARG A 109 -15.45 -20.65 13.32
N LYS A 110 -14.22 -20.66 13.80
CA LYS A 110 -13.14 -19.86 13.26
C LYS A 110 -12.38 -20.63 12.21
N TRP A 111 -12.10 -19.95 11.12
CA TRP A 111 -11.36 -20.44 9.99
C TRP A 111 -10.28 -19.43 9.66
N ASN A 112 -9.12 -19.93 9.26
CA ASN A 112 -7.99 -19.11 8.88
C ASN A 112 -7.54 -19.55 7.50
N LYS A 113 -7.43 -18.61 6.56
CA LYS A 113 -6.82 -18.87 5.25
C LYS A 113 -5.38 -18.38 5.26
N PRO A 114 -4.37 -19.25 5.31
CA PRO A 114 -2.98 -18.84 5.45
C PRO A 114 -2.53 -17.91 4.33
N PHE A 115 -1.67 -16.94 4.64
CA PHE A 115 -1.07 -16.11 3.60
C PHE A 115 0.04 -16.86 2.88
N LYS A 116 0.04 -16.80 1.56
CA LYS A 116 1.03 -17.45 0.72
C LYS A 116 1.47 -16.52 -0.40
N PHE A 117 2.78 -16.43 -0.64
CA PHE A 117 3.29 -15.70 -1.79
C PHE A 117 2.99 -16.46 -3.07
N SER A 118 2.63 -15.73 -4.13
CA SER A 118 2.31 -16.30 -5.42
C SER A 118 2.78 -15.38 -6.54
N ALA A 119 3.22 -15.97 -7.65
CA ALA A 119 3.66 -15.22 -8.81
C ALA A 119 2.49 -14.46 -9.43
N LEU A 120 2.76 -13.24 -9.91
CA LEU A 120 1.76 -12.48 -10.65
C LEU A 120 1.57 -13.07 -12.05
N ASN A 121 0.32 -13.20 -12.48
CA ASN A 121 0.00 -13.58 -13.85
C ASN A 121 -0.14 -12.32 -14.70
N ILE A 122 0.90 -12.00 -15.47
CA ILE A 122 0.91 -10.83 -16.34
C ILE A 122 0.31 -11.22 -17.69
N VAL A 123 -0.78 -10.56 -18.05
CA VAL A 123 -1.53 -10.86 -19.28
C VAL A 123 -1.56 -9.66 -20.23
N ASP A 124 -1.42 -9.90 -21.52
CA ASP A 124 -1.63 -8.84 -22.51
C ASP A 124 -3.13 -8.60 -22.71
N VAL A 125 -3.56 -7.38 -22.39
CA VAL A 125 -4.96 -6.95 -22.41
C VAL A 125 -5.02 -5.60 -23.11
N HIS A 126 -6.06 -5.40 -23.91
CA HIS A 126 -6.27 -4.16 -24.66
C HIS A 126 -7.47 -3.33 -24.20
N ASP A 127 -8.28 -3.86 -23.28
CA ASP A 127 -9.36 -3.11 -22.62
C ASP A 127 -8.78 -1.97 -21.76
N LYS A 128 -9.07 -0.72 -22.16
CA LYS A 128 -8.59 0.49 -21.50
C LYS A 128 -9.09 0.63 -20.06
N ASP A 129 -10.33 0.22 -19.78
CA ASP A 129 -10.91 0.36 -18.44
C ASP A 129 -10.36 -0.69 -17.49
N ARG A 130 -10.09 -1.89 -18.01
CA ARG A 130 -9.32 -2.90 -17.27
C ARG A 130 -7.89 -2.43 -16.99
N ILE A 131 -7.18 -1.92 -17.99
CA ILE A 131 -5.80 -1.40 -17.81
C ILE A 131 -5.76 -0.30 -16.72
N LYS A 132 -6.72 0.63 -16.71
CA LYS A 132 -6.78 1.68 -15.68
C LYS A 132 -7.03 1.13 -14.26
N ARG A 133 -7.92 0.16 -14.13
CA ARG A 133 -8.18 -0.51 -12.83
C ARG A 133 -6.95 -1.27 -12.36
N ASP A 134 -6.35 -2.06 -13.24
CA ASP A 134 -5.15 -2.85 -12.97
C ASP A 134 -3.97 -1.94 -12.59
N ALA A 135 -3.81 -0.78 -13.24
CA ALA A 135 -2.76 0.20 -12.93
C ALA A 135 -2.97 0.90 -11.58
N SER A 136 -4.21 0.95 -11.09
CA SER A 136 -4.51 1.47 -9.77
C SER A 136 -4.26 0.41 -8.69
N ALA A 137 -4.61 -0.85 -8.98
CA ALA A 137 -4.37 -1.98 -8.09
C ALA A 137 -2.87 -2.31 -7.96
N SER A 138 -2.12 -2.26 -9.06
CA SER A 138 -0.68 -2.59 -9.10
C SER A 138 0.17 -1.75 -8.16
N LYS A 139 -0.24 -0.51 -7.85
CA LYS A 139 0.47 0.39 -6.92
C LYS A 139 0.69 -0.20 -5.53
N HIS A 140 -0.21 -1.06 -5.08
CA HIS A 140 -0.17 -1.63 -3.74
C HIS A 140 0.20 -3.10 -3.74
N ILE A 141 0.30 -3.73 -4.91
CA ILE A 141 0.68 -5.15 -5.03
C ILE A 141 2.16 -5.32 -4.66
N GLY A 142 2.47 -6.41 -3.98
CA GLY A 142 3.80 -6.65 -3.44
C GLY A 142 4.09 -5.79 -2.20
N GLU A 143 3.07 -5.29 -1.49
CA GLU A 143 3.24 -4.48 -0.27
C GLU A 143 2.44 -5.06 0.91
N ILE A 144 3.11 -5.25 2.05
CA ILE A 144 2.50 -5.46 3.36
C ILE A 144 2.70 -4.18 4.17
N ARG A 145 1.61 -3.50 4.50
CA ARG A 145 1.61 -2.27 5.29
C ARG A 145 0.96 -2.50 6.65
N VAL A 146 1.67 -2.20 7.72
CA VAL A 146 1.17 -2.24 9.10
C VAL A 146 1.16 -0.82 9.66
N THR A 147 -0.03 -0.24 9.78
CA THR A 147 -0.23 1.09 10.33
C THR A 147 -0.61 0.99 11.81
N VAL A 148 0.21 1.58 12.67
CA VAL A 148 -0.05 1.61 14.11
C VAL A 148 -0.91 2.83 14.44
N THR A 149 -1.98 2.67 15.21
CA THR A 149 -2.82 3.78 15.71
C THR A 149 -3.02 3.69 17.21
N ARG A 150 -3.06 4.84 17.90
CA ARG A 150 -3.31 4.88 19.35
C ARG A 150 -4.81 4.80 19.62
N ARG A 151 -5.20 3.92 20.53
CA ARG A 151 -6.58 3.65 20.89
C ARG A 151 -6.79 3.63 22.40
N GLN A 152 -8.05 3.86 22.78
CA GLN A 152 -8.58 3.52 24.09
C GLN A 152 -9.42 2.26 23.92
N ALA A 153 -9.03 1.20 24.60
CA ALA A 153 -9.85 0.00 24.65
C ALA A 153 -11.09 0.24 25.51
N LYS A 154 -12.21 -0.31 25.07
CA LYS A 154 -13.49 -0.34 25.78
C LYS A 154 -13.79 -1.78 26.20
N ALA A 155 -15.05 -2.09 26.43
CA ALA A 155 -15.51 -3.43 26.76
C ALA A 155 -15.13 -4.48 25.70
N GLU A 156 -14.90 -5.70 26.19
CA GLU A 156 -14.86 -6.90 25.36
C GLU A 156 -16.21 -7.08 24.67
N VAL A 157 -16.18 -7.48 23.40
CA VAL A 157 -17.35 -7.72 22.59
C VAL A 157 -17.28 -9.09 21.93
N GLN A 158 -18.44 -9.67 21.71
CA GLN A 158 -18.54 -10.86 20.88
C GLN A 158 -18.41 -10.43 19.41
N TYR A 159 -17.49 -11.05 18.68
CA TYR A 159 -17.35 -10.80 17.25
C TYR A 159 -18.60 -11.27 16.52
N ARG A 160 -19.22 -10.35 15.78
CA ARG A 160 -20.28 -10.68 14.83
C ARG A 160 -19.62 -10.96 13.49
N SER A 161 -19.92 -12.12 12.92
CA SER A 161 -19.36 -12.63 11.67
C SER A 161 -19.27 -11.55 10.60
N TRP A 162 -18.06 -11.17 10.20
CA TRP A 162 -17.81 -10.48 8.94
C TRP A 162 -16.49 -11.01 8.37
N GLY A 163 -16.61 -11.70 7.25
CA GLY A 163 -15.50 -12.10 6.41
C GLY A 163 -16.04 -12.12 4.99
N MET A 164 -15.68 -11.12 4.19
CA MET A 164 -15.81 -11.29 2.75
C MET A 164 -14.72 -12.26 2.33
N ASP A 165 -15.10 -13.34 1.65
CA ASP A 165 -14.14 -14.17 0.97
C ASP A 165 -13.55 -13.36 -0.19
N ARG A 166 -12.34 -12.84 0.00
CA ARG A 166 -11.64 -12.08 -1.04
C ARG A 166 -10.47 -12.93 -1.50
N ASN A 167 -10.64 -13.57 -2.65
CA ASN A 167 -9.49 -14.04 -3.41
C ASN A 167 -8.85 -12.83 -4.07
N ALA A 168 -7.54 -12.65 -3.84
CA ALA A 168 -6.77 -11.70 -4.60
C ALA A 168 -6.77 -12.15 -6.07
N ASN A 169 -7.21 -11.27 -6.98
CA ASN A 169 -6.99 -11.50 -8.39
C ASN A 169 -5.53 -11.14 -8.68
N LEU A 170 -4.68 -12.15 -8.90
CA LEU A 170 -3.26 -11.97 -9.21
C LEU A 170 -3.00 -11.83 -10.71
N GLU A 171 -4.06 -11.71 -11.52
CA GLU A 171 -3.98 -11.42 -12.94
C GLU A 171 -3.98 -9.90 -13.19
N ILE A 172 -2.92 -9.39 -13.82
CA ILE A 172 -2.74 -7.95 -14.06
C ILE A 172 -2.36 -7.72 -15.53
N ALA A 173 -2.94 -6.70 -16.16
CA ALA A 173 -2.54 -6.29 -17.50
C ALA A 173 -1.04 -5.87 -17.58
N GLU A 174 -0.32 -6.35 -18.60
CA GLU A 174 1.10 -6.01 -18.82
C GLU A 174 1.34 -4.49 -18.89
N LYS A 175 0.42 -3.77 -19.57
CA LYS A 175 0.48 -2.31 -19.69
C LYS A 175 0.32 -1.59 -18.35
N ALA A 176 -0.27 -2.22 -17.34
CA ALA A 176 -0.48 -1.66 -16.02
C ALA A 176 0.73 -1.80 -15.09
N VAL A 177 1.61 -2.78 -15.35
CA VAL A 177 2.84 -3.02 -14.56
C VAL A 177 4.09 -2.49 -15.25
N LYS A 178 3.97 -1.93 -16.45
CA LYS A 178 5.11 -1.42 -17.22
C LYS A 178 5.86 -0.33 -16.45
N GLY A 179 7.15 -0.56 -16.21
CA GLY A 179 8.00 0.32 -15.41
C GLY A 179 7.98 0.02 -13.90
N GLN A 180 7.18 -0.95 -13.46
CA GLN A 180 7.23 -1.50 -12.10
C GLN A 180 7.79 -2.93 -12.15
N THR A 181 8.71 -3.23 -11.26
CA THR A 181 9.35 -4.54 -11.07
C THR A 181 8.52 -5.40 -10.12
N LEU A 182 7.21 -5.52 -10.38
CA LEU A 182 6.32 -6.38 -9.60
C LEU A 182 6.45 -7.83 -10.05
N SER A 183 6.66 -8.74 -9.10
CA SER A 183 6.85 -10.17 -9.37
C SER A 183 5.83 -11.07 -8.66
N HIS A 184 5.39 -10.65 -7.47
CA HIS A 184 4.65 -11.51 -6.54
C HIS A 184 3.50 -10.70 -5.92
N GLY A 185 2.42 -11.40 -5.62
CA GLY A 185 1.34 -10.95 -4.74
C GLY A 185 1.06 -12.01 -3.67
N THR A 186 -0.02 -11.81 -2.92
CA THR A 186 -0.48 -12.72 -1.89
C THR A 186 -1.74 -13.44 -2.34
N GLU A 187 -1.70 -14.77 -2.26
CA GLU A 187 -2.88 -15.60 -2.32
C GLU A 187 -3.24 -16.17 -0.95
N LEU A 188 -4.49 -16.56 -0.81
CA LEU A 188 -5.01 -17.21 0.39
C LEU A 188 -4.98 -18.73 0.19
N GLY A 189 -4.31 -19.43 1.10
CA GLY A 189 -4.28 -20.89 1.13
C GLY A 189 -5.62 -21.51 1.53
N GLU A 190 -5.63 -22.85 1.59
CA GLU A 190 -6.81 -23.60 2.03
C GLU A 190 -7.23 -23.22 3.45
N ALA A 191 -8.53 -23.10 3.68
CA ALA A 191 -9.07 -22.69 4.98
C ALA A 191 -8.84 -23.78 6.04
N VAL A 192 -8.09 -23.44 7.07
CA VAL A 192 -7.83 -24.31 8.23
C VAL A 192 -8.70 -23.88 9.40
N ARG A 193 -9.33 -24.82 10.09
CA ARG A 193 -10.11 -24.52 11.29
C ARG A 193 -9.19 -24.06 12.43
N SER A 194 -9.40 -22.85 12.93
CA SER A 194 -8.70 -22.34 14.09
C SER A 194 -9.39 -22.79 15.38
N ARG A 195 -8.59 -23.28 16.33
CA ARG A 195 -9.05 -23.69 17.67
C ARG A 195 -8.91 -22.55 18.69
N GLU A 196 -8.30 -21.43 18.32
CA GLU A 196 -7.98 -20.36 19.26
C GLU A 196 -9.16 -19.41 19.49
N GLN A 197 -9.45 -19.12 20.76
CA GLN A 197 -10.44 -18.12 21.13
C GLN A 197 -9.82 -16.72 21.20
N THR A 198 -9.70 -16.06 20.04
CA THR A 198 -9.54 -14.60 19.94
C THR A 198 -10.66 -13.86 20.68
N ARG A 199 -10.29 -12.96 21.58
CA ARG A 199 -11.14 -11.96 22.22
C ARG A 199 -11.16 -10.69 21.39
N PHE A 200 -12.30 -10.01 21.34
CA PHE A 200 -12.46 -8.79 20.56
C PHE A 200 -12.83 -7.66 21.50
N PHE A 201 -12.30 -6.48 21.25
CA PHE A 201 -12.55 -5.31 22.09
C PHE A 201 -13.03 -4.17 21.20
N ASN A 202 -14.06 -3.48 21.67
CA ASN A 202 -14.38 -2.18 21.10
C ASN A 202 -13.25 -1.21 21.45
N SER A 203 -12.96 -0.27 20.56
CA SER A 203 -11.97 0.76 20.82
C SER A 203 -12.34 2.08 20.17
N THR A 204 -11.96 3.18 20.81
CA THR A 204 -12.08 4.54 20.26
C THR A 204 -10.72 5.14 19.98
N ALA A 205 -10.67 6.08 19.04
CA ALA A 205 -9.46 6.86 18.81
C ALA A 205 -9.06 7.58 20.10
N GLN A 206 -7.78 7.52 20.46
CA GLN A 206 -7.26 8.35 21.54
C GLN A 206 -7.37 9.82 21.09
N ARG A 207 -7.81 10.72 21.99
CA ARG A 207 -7.86 12.17 21.72
C ARG A 207 -6.49 12.66 21.21
N GLY A 208 -6.49 13.42 20.12
CA GLY A 208 -5.27 13.94 19.49
C GLY A 208 -4.44 12.90 18.73
N SER A 209 -4.99 11.72 18.44
CA SER A 209 -4.34 10.68 17.63
C SER A 209 -4.77 10.72 16.17
N HIS A 210 -4.55 11.85 15.49
CA HIS A 210 -4.81 11.99 14.07
C HIS A 210 -3.72 11.30 13.23
N ASP A 211 -2.46 11.40 13.66
CA ASP A 211 -1.36 10.74 12.98
C ASP A 211 -1.05 9.35 13.55
N PRO A 212 -0.66 8.39 12.70
CA PRO A 212 -0.11 7.13 13.17
C PRO A 212 1.26 7.36 13.83
N PRO A 213 1.54 6.79 15.03
CA PRO A 213 2.87 6.86 15.64
C PRO A 213 3.95 6.12 14.84
N ALA A 214 3.59 5.10 14.06
CA ALA A 214 4.50 4.35 13.21
C ALA A 214 3.75 3.69 12.05
N VAL A 215 4.42 3.57 10.91
CA VAL A 215 3.98 2.80 9.75
C VAL A 215 5.11 1.87 9.34
N PHE A 216 4.85 0.59 9.22
CA PHE A 216 5.82 -0.40 8.73
C PHE A 216 5.37 -0.85 7.35
N ILE A 217 6.28 -0.78 6.37
CA ILE A 217 6.01 -1.19 5.00
C ILE A 217 7.06 -2.24 4.62
N PHE A 218 6.58 -3.40 4.20
CA PHE A 218 7.42 -4.46 3.64
C PHE A 218 7.04 -4.64 2.18
N ARG A 219 7.95 -4.25 1.28
CA ARG A 219 7.82 -4.56 -0.15
C ARG A 219 8.45 -5.91 -0.42
N TYR A 220 7.68 -6.83 -0.99
CA TYR A 220 8.15 -8.18 -1.28
C TYR A 220 8.24 -8.42 -2.77
N ARG A 221 9.34 -9.02 -3.20
CA ARG A 221 9.73 -9.19 -4.60
C ARG A 221 10.51 -10.48 -4.77
N SER A 222 10.54 -11.04 -5.97
CA SER A 222 11.47 -12.12 -6.30
C SER A 222 12.90 -11.61 -6.17
N ARG A 223 13.87 -12.54 -6.08
CA ARG A 223 15.27 -12.18 -6.03
C ARG A 223 15.71 -11.38 -7.26
N GLU A 224 15.26 -11.80 -8.44
CA GLU A 224 15.56 -11.14 -9.71
C GLU A 224 14.99 -9.72 -9.76
N ALA A 225 13.79 -9.52 -9.21
CA ALA A 225 13.19 -8.19 -9.11
C ALA A 225 13.92 -7.30 -8.10
N LEU A 226 14.40 -7.84 -6.97
CA LEU A 226 15.25 -7.09 -6.03
C LEU A 226 16.60 -6.70 -6.65
N GLU A 227 17.19 -7.54 -7.50
CA GLU A 227 18.40 -7.22 -8.25
C GLU A 227 18.14 -6.15 -9.31
N ALA A 228 17.01 -6.23 -10.01
CA ALA A 228 16.60 -5.25 -11.02
C ALA A 228 16.28 -3.87 -10.41
N GLU A 229 15.72 -3.82 -9.20
CA GLU A 229 15.51 -2.59 -8.42
C GLU A 229 16.79 -2.08 -7.73
N HIS A 230 17.94 -2.75 -7.91
CA HIS A 230 19.20 -2.42 -7.24
C HIS A 230 19.11 -2.40 -5.69
N ILE A 231 18.14 -3.13 -5.12
CA ILE A 231 18.01 -3.31 -3.68
C ILE A 231 19.07 -4.29 -3.17
N ILE A 232 19.38 -5.31 -3.97
CA ILE A 232 20.48 -6.22 -3.73
C ILE A 232 21.47 -6.17 -4.90
N ALA A 233 22.73 -6.50 -4.61
CA ALA A 233 23.76 -6.54 -5.63
C ALA A 233 23.38 -7.56 -6.70
N ARG A 234 23.35 -7.10 -7.95
CA ARG A 234 23.14 -7.98 -9.11
C ARG A 234 24.28 -9.00 -9.17
N ALA A 235 23.95 -10.26 -9.44
CA ALA A 235 24.99 -11.23 -9.75
C ALA A 235 25.85 -10.69 -10.91
N PRO A 236 27.19 -10.78 -10.85
CA PRO A 236 28.02 -10.40 -11.97
C PRO A 236 27.52 -11.19 -13.18
N SER A 237 27.06 -10.47 -14.20
CA SER A 237 26.69 -11.13 -15.45
C SER A 237 27.92 -11.92 -15.90
N PRO A 238 27.78 -13.17 -16.38
CA PRO A 238 28.92 -13.90 -16.92
C PRO A 238 29.57 -12.98 -17.94
N ASP A 239 30.80 -12.56 -17.66
CA ASP A 239 31.50 -11.67 -18.57
C ASP A 239 31.90 -12.53 -19.77
N ILE A 240 31.02 -12.54 -20.78
CA ILE A 240 31.21 -13.29 -22.02
C ILE A 240 32.50 -12.84 -22.72
N LEU A 241 33.01 -11.65 -22.40
CA LEU A 241 34.23 -11.09 -22.97
C LEU A 241 35.48 -11.44 -22.16
N HIS A 242 35.34 -11.96 -20.94
CA HIS A 242 36.47 -12.31 -20.09
C HIS A 242 37.13 -13.60 -20.61
N GLY A 243 38.33 -13.47 -21.18
CA GLY A 243 39.08 -14.57 -21.78
C GLY A 243 38.96 -14.67 -23.31
N LEU A 244 38.22 -13.78 -23.95
CA LEU A 244 38.25 -13.63 -25.41
C LEU A 244 39.29 -12.59 -25.82
N SER A 245 40.07 -12.91 -26.84
CA SER A 245 41.00 -11.95 -27.45
C SER A 245 40.25 -10.81 -28.15
N ASP A 246 40.88 -9.65 -28.28
CA ASP A 246 40.34 -8.51 -29.05
C ASP A 246 39.89 -8.91 -30.46
N GLN A 247 40.55 -9.90 -31.07
CA GLN A 247 40.18 -10.45 -32.37
C GLN A 247 38.86 -11.22 -32.35
N GLU A 248 38.59 -12.00 -31.30
CA GLU A 248 37.35 -12.74 -31.14
C GLU A 248 36.17 -11.82 -30.82
N ILE A 249 36.40 -10.80 -29.99
CA ILE A 249 35.42 -9.75 -29.72
C ILE A 249 35.06 -9.01 -31.02
N ARG A 250 36.05 -8.63 -31.84
CA ARG A 250 35.82 -7.99 -33.15
C ARG A 250 35.16 -8.94 -34.16
N ARG A 251 35.48 -10.24 -34.14
CA ARG A 251 34.84 -11.25 -35.00
C ARG A 251 33.36 -11.39 -34.67
N MET A 252 33.01 -11.56 -33.39
CA MET A 252 31.62 -11.66 -32.94
C MET A 252 30.82 -10.37 -33.23
N ALA A 253 31.42 -9.20 -33.05
CA ALA A 253 30.78 -7.93 -33.41
C ALA A 253 30.50 -7.85 -34.91
N ARG A 254 31.46 -8.26 -35.75
CA ARG A 254 31.27 -8.33 -37.21
C ARG A 254 30.21 -9.35 -37.60
N GLU A 255 30.18 -10.53 -37.00
CA GLU A 255 29.18 -11.57 -37.25
C GLU A 255 27.76 -11.13 -36.87
N ARG A 256 27.60 -10.39 -35.76
CA ARG A 256 26.29 -9.81 -35.38
C ARG A 256 25.87 -8.65 -36.28
N LEU A 257 26.82 -7.86 -36.78
CA LEU A 257 26.55 -6.80 -37.76
C LEU A 257 26.26 -7.37 -39.16
N SER A 258 26.88 -8.49 -39.54
CA SER A 258 26.67 -9.14 -40.84
C SER A 258 25.49 -10.12 -40.85
N GLY A 259 25.06 -10.63 -39.70
CA GLY A 259 23.92 -11.54 -39.55
C GLY A 259 22.53 -10.90 -39.76
N ASN A 260 22.45 -9.57 -39.97
CA ASN A 260 21.20 -8.84 -40.14
C ASN A 260 20.64 -8.85 -41.59
N GLN A 261 20.91 -9.90 -42.36
CA GLN A 261 20.34 -10.07 -43.71
C GLN A 261 19.32 -11.21 -43.87
N LEU A 262 18.97 -11.95 -42.82
CA LEU A 262 17.83 -12.89 -42.89
C LEU A 262 16.79 -12.60 -41.82
N GLY A 263 15.71 -11.96 -42.24
CA GLY A 263 14.47 -11.80 -41.47
C GLY A 263 14.01 -10.34 -41.45
N GLU A 264 13.16 -9.98 -42.41
CA GLU A 264 12.29 -8.81 -42.31
C GLU A 264 11.43 -8.91 -41.05
N ALA A 265 11.91 -8.39 -39.94
CA ALA A 265 11.05 -7.91 -38.88
C ALA A 265 10.53 -6.54 -39.35
N ASN A 266 9.20 -6.43 -39.49
CA ASN A 266 8.49 -5.22 -39.87
C ASN A 266 8.88 -4.02 -38.98
N ILE A 267 9.95 -3.33 -39.35
CA ILE A 267 10.25 -1.98 -38.90
C ILE A 267 9.35 -1.10 -39.74
N LYS A 268 8.36 -0.49 -39.08
CA LYS A 268 7.47 0.51 -39.65
C LYS A 268 8.32 1.68 -40.15
N LYS A 269 8.64 1.68 -41.44
CA LYS A 269 9.27 2.81 -42.14
C LYS A 269 8.26 3.96 -42.17
N GLU A 270 8.57 5.05 -41.49
CA GLU A 270 7.91 6.33 -41.77
C GLU A 270 8.41 6.85 -43.12
N GLY A 271 7.47 7.25 -43.98
CA GLY A 271 7.66 7.47 -45.41
C GLY A 271 8.63 8.60 -45.75
N ALA A 272 9.31 8.43 -46.88
CA ALA A 272 10.11 9.45 -47.52
C ALA A 272 9.22 10.51 -48.21
N ALA A 273 9.62 11.77 -47.96
CA ALA A 273 9.51 12.96 -48.80
C ALA A 273 8.14 13.38 -49.34
N ASP A 274 7.59 14.45 -48.77
CA ASP A 274 7.05 15.53 -49.60
C ASP A 274 7.40 16.90 -49.02
N THR A 275 7.92 17.73 -49.91
CA THR A 275 8.27 19.12 -49.75
C THR A 275 7.02 19.95 -49.48
N GLY A 276 6.95 20.64 -48.33
CA GLY A 276 6.06 21.78 -48.17
C GLY A 276 5.26 21.82 -46.86
N THR A 277 5.47 22.91 -46.13
CA THR A 277 4.56 23.46 -45.10
C THR A 277 4.49 22.70 -43.78
N TRP A 278 5.48 22.95 -42.92
CA TRP A 278 5.40 22.62 -41.50
C TRP A 278 4.24 23.38 -40.84
N ARG A 279 3.14 22.68 -40.52
CA ARG A 279 2.12 23.20 -39.60
C ARG A 279 2.70 23.23 -38.19
N LYS A 280 2.74 24.42 -37.60
CA LYS A 280 3.04 24.62 -36.18
C LYS A 280 2.00 23.89 -35.33
N PHE A 281 2.43 22.88 -34.58
CA PHE A 281 1.72 22.43 -33.39
C PHE A 281 2.37 23.12 -32.19
N THR A 282 1.61 23.98 -31.52
CA THR A 282 1.95 24.56 -30.22
C THR A 282 1.28 23.71 -29.15
N ASN A 283 2.07 23.05 -28.31
CA ASN A 283 1.61 22.62 -26.99
C ASN A 283 2.20 23.61 -25.98
N ASP A 284 1.32 24.13 -25.14
CA ASP A 284 1.62 25.00 -24.01
C ASP A 284 2.45 24.22 -22.99
N ASP A 285 3.78 24.41 -23.01
CA ASP A 285 4.65 24.40 -21.82
C ASP A 285 6.07 24.80 -22.26
N GLU A 286 6.65 25.69 -21.46
CA GLU A 286 7.75 26.59 -21.84
C GLU A 286 9.11 25.89 -22.02
N THR A 287 9.68 26.07 -23.23
CA THR A 287 11.10 26.23 -23.58
C THR A 287 12.19 25.34 -22.97
N LEU A 288 12.72 24.44 -23.81
CA LEU A 288 14.17 24.22 -23.92
C LEU A 288 14.53 24.07 -25.41
N THR A 289 14.94 25.17 -26.04
CA THR A 289 15.65 25.13 -27.32
C THR A 289 16.98 25.85 -27.15
N ILE A 290 18.04 25.07 -27.31
CA ILE A 290 19.41 25.53 -27.48
C ILE A 290 19.53 26.02 -28.92
N ASP A 291 19.82 27.31 -29.09
CA ASP A 291 20.23 27.90 -30.36
C ASP A 291 21.75 27.90 -30.43
N LEU A 292 22.30 27.17 -31.40
CA LEU A 292 23.70 27.22 -31.79
C LEU A 292 23.77 27.42 -33.29
N THR A 293 23.22 28.53 -33.80
CA THR A 293 23.76 29.40 -34.86
C THR A 293 22.61 30.11 -35.61
N GLY A 294 22.37 31.38 -35.29
CA GLY A 294 21.46 32.21 -36.07
C GLY A 294 21.37 33.65 -35.56
N ASN A 295 22.09 34.57 -36.18
CA ASN A 295 22.01 36.00 -35.87
C ASN A 295 20.74 36.64 -36.46
N GLU A 296 19.60 36.58 -35.76
CA GLU A 296 18.49 37.52 -36.01
C GLU A 296 17.74 37.90 -34.71
N PRO A 297 17.34 39.17 -34.54
CA PRO A 297 16.71 39.66 -33.32
C PRO A 297 15.21 39.31 -33.26
N VAL A 298 14.75 38.74 -32.14
CA VAL A 298 13.33 38.43 -31.90
C VAL A 298 12.69 39.52 -31.03
N GLU A 299 11.61 40.14 -31.52
CA GLU A 299 10.77 41.07 -30.74
C GLU A 299 9.99 40.34 -29.63
N LYS A 300 10.14 40.81 -28.39
CA LYS A 300 9.37 40.31 -27.24
C LYS A 300 8.01 41.03 -27.16
N ARG A 301 6.90 40.28 -27.19
CA ARG A 301 5.57 40.77 -26.81
C ARG A 301 5.25 40.41 -25.37
N GLU A 302 4.73 41.36 -24.60
CA GLU A 302 4.29 41.13 -23.22
C GLU A 302 2.95 40.35 -23.16
N PRO A 303 2.80 39.40 -22.21
CA PRO A 303 1.57 38.61 -22.08
C PRO A 303 0.43 39.42 -21.44
N LYS A 304 -0.76 39.35 -22.05
CA LYS A 304 -2.01 39.88 -21.47
C LYS A 304 -2.65 38.86 -20.52
N ALA A 305 -3.25 39.37 -19.44
CA ALA A 305 -3.92 38.57 -18.41
C ALA A 305 -5.10 37.72 -18.94
N PRO A 306 -5.33 36.50 -18.41
CA PRO A 306 -6.41 35.64 -18.85
C PRO A 306 -7.80 36.15 -18.41
N LYS A 307 -8.76 36.10 -19.34
CA LYS A 307 -10.18 36.39 -19.10
C LYS A 307 -10.85 35.19 -18.42
N MET A 308 -11.54 35.44 -17.31
CA MET A 308 -12.36 34.48 -16.58
C MET A 308 -13.77 34.46 -17.20
N THR A 309 -14.24 33.28 -17.62
CA THR A 309 -15.62 33.10 -18.10
C THR A 309 -16.38 32.26 -17.09
N ILE A 310 -17.39 32.83 -16.45
CA ILE A 310 -18.33 32.14 -15.55
C ILE A 310 -19.49 31.66 -16.42
N ASP A 311 -19.77 30.36 -16.40
CA ASP A 311 -20.96 29.80 -17.06
C ASP A 311 -22.15 29.88 -16.09
N LEU A 312 -23.14 30.69 -16.46
CA LEU A 312 -24.42 30.88 -15.78
C LEU A 312 -25.51 30.27 -16.66
N ARG A 313 -25.93 29.04 -16.34
CA ARG A 313 -27.27 28.45 -16.62
C ARG A 313 -27.31 26.98 -16.21
N ASN A 314 -27.69 26.70 -14.96
CA ASN A 314 -28.89 25.88 -14.74
C ASN A 314 -29.54 26.26 -13.41
N THR A 315 -30.77 26.73 -13.52
CA THR A 315 -31.62 27.29 -12.47
C THR A 315 -32.75 26.31 -12.17
N GLY A 316 -33.02 26.07 -10.88
CA GLY A 316 -34.22 25.41 -10.35
C GLY A 316 -33.98 23.93 -10.01
N GLU A 317 -34.26 23.41 -8.81
CA GLU A 317 -35.10 23.89 -7.71
C GLU A 317 -34.41 23.67 -6.35
N PHE A 318 -34.58 24.68 -5.49
CA PHE A 318 -34.33 24.62 -4.07
C PHE A 318 -35.51 23.92 -3.40
N ASP A 319 -35.24 22.93 -2.55
CA ASP A 319 -36.07 22.72 -1.36
C ASP A 319 -35.18 22.66 -0.12
N ASN A 320 -35.32 23.74 0.62
CA ASN A 320 -34.81 24.01 1.96
C ASN A 320 -35.65 23.20 2.96
N VAL A 321 -35.04 22.32 3.75
CA VAL A 321 -35.55 22.01 5.09
C VAL A 321 -34.38 21.74 6.03
N ASP A 322 -33.74 22.83 6.49
CA ASP A 322 -33.30 22.88 7.88
C ASP A 322 -34.53 23.22 8.72
N THR A 323 -34.92 22.33 9.65
CA THR A 323 -35.73 22.75 10.79
C THR A 323 -35.18 22.13 12.05
N VAL A 324 -34.47 23.00 12.77
CA VAL A 324 -34.37 23.07 14.22
C VAL A 324 -35.65 22.53 14.87
N ASN A 325 -35.53 21.46 15.65
CA ASN A 325 -36.55 21.10 16.62
C ASN A 325 -35.99 21.33 18.03
N GLN A 326 -35.95 22.61 18.41
CA GLN A 326 -36.01 23.04 19.79
C GLN A 326 -37.49 23.23 20.16
N ARG A 327 -38.04 22.25 20.88
CA ARG A 327 -39.13 22.42 21.87
C ARG A 327 -38.64 21.64 23.08
N GLY A 328 -38.36 22.23 24.24
CA GLY A 328 -39.16 23.26 24.89
C GLY A 328 -40.37 22.59 25.54
N TYR A 329 -40.11 21.70 26.52
CA TYR A 329 -41.12 21.31 27.49
C TYR A 329 -40.72 21.88 28.84
N LEU A 330 -41.52 22.88 29.20
CA LEU A 330 -41.67 23.45 30.53
C LEU A 330 -42.05 22.36 31.54
N PHE A 331 -41.57 22.60 32.77
CA PHE A 331 -42.07 22.08 34.02
C PHE A 331 -43.60 21.94 34.08
N PRO A 332 -44.06 20.97 34.88
CA PRO A 332 -44.79 21.37 36.08
C PRO A 332 -44.05 20.89 37.33
N GLY A 333 -43.84 21.82 38.25
CA GLY A 333 -43.73 21.50 39.67
C GLY A 333 -45.12 21.18 40.22
N ASP A 334 -45.12 20.27 41.18
CA ASP A 334 -45.79 20.35 42.49
C ASP A 334 -46.06 18.90 42.94
N GLU A 335 -45.25 18.41 43.87
CA GLU A 335 -45.48 18.41 45.33
C GLU A 335 -46.16 17.12 45.80
N ASN A 336 -45.75 16.70 47.00
CA ASN A 336 -46.14 15.56 47.84
C ASN A 336 -45.13 14.40 47.79
N GLU A 337 -44.15 14.38 48.69
CA GLU A 337 -44.24 13.96 50.12
C GLU A 337 -44.24 12.44 50.31
N ASP A 338 -43.46 12.05 51.32
CA ASP A 338 -43.32 10.73 51.95
C ASP A 338 -42.49 9.69 51.14
N GLY A 339 -41.41 9.11 51.63
CA GLY A 339 -41.00 8.83 53.00
C GLY A 339 -40.38 7.41 53.00
N ASN A 340 -39.35 7.20 53.82
CA ASN A 340 -38.55 5.96 53.99
C ASN A 340 -37.65 5.60 52.80
N GLY A 341 -36.38 5.22 52.98
CA GLY A 341 -35.70 4.65 54.13
C GLY A 341 -34.77 3.56 53.59
N ASP A 342 -33.64 3.38 54.26
CA ASP A 342 -32.70 2.25 54.16
C ASP A 342 -31.57 2.33 53.10
N ASP A 343 -30.45 2.82 53.60
CA ASP A 343 -29.17 2.09 53.67
C ASP A 343 -29.11 0.77 52.89
N HIS A 344 -28.14 0.67 51.96
CA HIS A 344 -27.18 -0.44 52.01
C HIS A 344 -25.90 -0.09 51.23
N SER A 345 -24.87 0.18 52.01
CA SER A 345 -23.46 -0.02 51.68
C SER A 345 -23.17 -1.46 51.22
N PHE A 346 -22.44 -1.63 50.12
CA PHE A 346 -21.53 -2.78 49.97
C PHE A 346 -20.26 -2.37 49.23
N PHE A 347 -19.16 -2.38 50.00
CA PHE A 347 -17.80 -2.62 49.54
C PHE A 347 -17.67 -4.08 49.11
N PHE A 348 -17.06 -4.35 47.96
CA PHE A 348 -15.77 -5.04 47.78
C PHE A 348 -15.36 -5.04 46.31
#